data_AF-A0A2W4VSY5-F1
#
_entry.id   AF-A0A2W4VSY5-F1
#
_cell.length_a   1.000
_cell.length_b   1.000
_cell.length_c   1.000
_cell.angle_alpha   90.00
_cell.angle_beta   90.00
_cell.angle_gamma   90.00
#
_symmetry.space_group_name_H-M   'P 1'
#
loop_
_entity.id
_entity.type
_entity.pdbx_description
1 polymer ?
#
loop_
_entity_poly.entity_id
_entity_poly.type
_entity_poly.pdbx_seq_one_letter_code
_entity_poly.pdbx_strand_id
1 'polypeptide(L)'
;MTFLSHLSAVLDTAIVAGTALWAIALYWGFSPLAEGVVLALENRLGEDSPAASLLGIVPFLLVGGLAHYGLTLSLGGSWAVSLGVIAAIGCGVYELGRRDGQASE
;
A
#
# COMPACT_ATOMS: atom_id res chain seq x y z
N MET A 1 24.51 18.73 14.11
CA MET A 1 24.71 17.76 13.01
C MET A 1 24.06 16.39 13.25
N THR A 2 23.23 16.25 14.30
CA THR A 2 22.45 15.02 14.65
C THR A 2 20.94 15.15 14.37
N PHE A 3 20.43 16.36 14.21
CA PHE A 3 19.02 16.61 13.86
C PHE A 3 18.71 16.30 12.38
N LEU A 4 19.70 16.51 11.50
CA LEU A 4 19.61 16.20 10.07
C LEU A 4 19.74 14.70 9.76
N SER A 5 20.45 13.91 10.58
CA SER A 5 20.54 12.46 10.42
C SER A 5 19.23 11.75 10.79
N HIS A 6 18.45 12.28 11.73
CA HIS A 6 17.08 11.82 11.98
C HIS A 6 16.12 12.24 10.86
N LEU A 7 16.32 13.42 10.24
CA LEU A 7 15.54 13.87 9.09
C LEU A 7 15.83 13.06 7.80
N SER A 8 17.01 12.46 7.65
CA SER A 8 17.31 11.51 6.55
C SER A 8 16.64 10.13 6.73
N ALA A 9 16.25 9.76 7.95
CA ALA A 9 15.38 8.61 8.21
C ALA A 9 13.87 8.95 8.06
N VAL A 10 13.51 10.23 7.88
CA VAL A 10 12.11 10.69 7.77
C VAL A 10 11.52 10.48 6.36
N LEU A 11 12.37 10.19 5.37
CA LEU A 11 12.01 9.61 4.07
C LEU A 11 12.68 8.23 3.95
N ASP A 12 12.54 7.40 4.98
CA ASP A 12 13.08 6.05 4.95
C ASP A 12 12.59 5.33 3.69
N THR A 13 13.46 4.51 3.08
CA THR A 13 13.06 3.72 1.89
C THR A 13 11.83 2.87 2.21
N ALA A 14 11.68 2.46 3.47
CA ALA A 14 10.50 1.77 3.97
C ALA A 14 9.21 2.61 3.90
N ILE A 15 9.26 3.91 4.18
CA ILE A 15 8.08 4.79 4.12
C ILE A 15 7.68 5.00 2.66
N VAL A 16 8.63 5.34 1.79
CA VAL A 16 8.35 5.54 0.35
C VAL A 16 7.82 4.25 -0.27
N ALA A 17 8.48 3.11 -0.04
CA ALA A 17 8.00 1.81 -0.51
C ALA A 17 6.64 1.44 0.09
N GLY A 18 6.43 1.69 1.39
CA GLY A 18 5.16 1.41 2.08
C GLY A 18 4.00 2.23 1.51
N THR A 19 4.19 3.54 1.33
CA THR A 19 3.19 4.42 0.74
C THR A 19 2.88 4.05 -0.71
N ALA A 20 3.89 3.73 -1.51
CA ALA A 20 3.72 3.29 -2.89
C ALA A 20 2.98 1.95 -2.98
N LEU A 21 3.33 0.97 -2.14
CA LEU A 21 2.63 -0.33 -2.07
C LEU A 21 1.17 -0.16 -1.67
N TRP A 22 0.88 0.67 -0.67
CA TRP A 22 -0.50 0.96 -0.28
C TRP A 22 -1.26 1.72 -1.36
N ALA A 23 -0.63 2.66 -2.06
CA ALA A 23 -1.25 3.37 -3.18
C ALA A 23 -1.60 2.42 -4.34
N ILE A 24 -0.70 1.49 -4.69
CA ILE A 24 -0.94 0.47 -5.71
C ILE A 24 -2.07 -0.47 -5.27
N ALA A 25 -2.05 -0.94 -4.02
CA ALA A 25 -3.09 -1.81 -3.48
C ALA A 25 -4.48 -1.14 -3.50
N LEU A 26 -4.55 0.15 -3.18
CA LEU A 26 -5.79 0.93 -3.25
C LEU A 26 -6.24 1.18 -4.69
N TYR A 27 -5.31 1.50 -5.58
CA TYR A 27 -5.60 1.71 -7.00
C TYR A 27 -6.19 0.44 -7.64
N TRP A 28 -5.61 -0.73 -7.39
CA TRP A 28 -6.15 -2.01 -7.87
C TRP A 28 -7.39 -2.49 -7.11
N GLY A 29 -7.42 -2.31 -5.78
CA GLY A 29 -8.54 -2.76 -4.95
C GLY A 29 -9.83 -1.98 -5.20
N PHE A 30 -9.73 -0.72 -5.64
CA PHE A 30 -10.85 0.18 -5.84
C PHE A 30 -10.96 0.69 -7.28
N SER A 31 -10.94 -0.23 -8.26
CA SER A 31 -11.14 0.07 -9.69
C SER A 31 -12.28 1.07 -9.99
N PRO A 32 -13.51 0.92 -9.46
CA PRO A 32 -14.59 1.88 -9.76
C PRO A 32 -14.36 3.29 -9.18
N LEU A 33 -13.55 3.44 -8.14
CA LEU A 33 -13.20 4.76 -7.58
C LEU A 33 -12.08 5.43 -8.39
N ALA A 34 -11.14 4.66 -8.94
CA ALA A 34 -10.10 5.19 -9.82
C ALA A 34 -10.68 5.82 -11.08
N GLU A 35 -11.64 5.15 -11.70
CA GLU A 35 -12.37 5.69 -12.86
C GLU A 35 -13.12 6.97 -12.50
N GLY A 36 -13.79 7.02 -11.34
CA GLY A 36 -14.47 8.22 -10.87
C GLY A 36 -13.54 9.41 -10.62
N VAL A 37 -12.34 9.17 -10.10
CA VAL A 37 -11.31 10.21 -9.91
C VAL A 37 -10.81 10.75 -11.25
N VAL A 38 -10.53 9.86 -12.22
CA VAL A 38 -10.06 10.28 -13.55
C VAL A 38 -11.11 11.12 -14.26
N LEU A 39 -12.37 10.67 -14.29
CA LEU A 39 -13.49 11.42 -14.88
C LEU A 39 -13.69 12.79 -14.19
N ALA A 40 -13.56 12.84 -12.86
CA ALA A 40 -13.65 14.10 -12.12
C ALA A 40 -12.52 15.07 -12.48
N LEU A 41 -11.31 14.57 -12.77
CA LEU A 41 -10.17 15.38 -13.20
C LEU A 41 -10.32 15.84 -14.66
N GLU A 42 -10.75 14.95 -15.56
CA GLU A 42 -11.03 15.29 -16.97
C GLU A 42 -12.09 16.41 -17.07
N ASN A 43 -13.15 16.32 -16.27
CA ASN A 43 -14.19 17.36 -16.21
C ASN A 43 -13.68 18.71 -15.67
N ARG A 44 -12.58 18.73 -14.89
CA ARG A 44 -12.04 19.96 -14.28
C ARG A 44 -10.88 20.56 -15.07
N LEU A 45 -10.04 19.73 -15.68
CA LEU A 45 -8.80 20.13 -16.36
C LEU A 45 -8.87 20.02 -17.88
N GLY A 46 -9.93 19.40 -18.43
CA GLY A 46 -10.10 19.12 -19.86
C GLY A 46 -9.55 17.75 -20.24
N GLU A 47 -10.23 17.07 -21.17
CA GLU A 47 -9.90 15.71 -21.64
C GLU A 47 -8.48 15.61 -22.25
N ASP A 48 -7.98 16.69 -22.87
CA ASP A 48 -6.67 16.71 -23.54
C ASP A 48 -5.49 17.05 -22.60
N SER A 49 -5.76 17.26 -21.30
CA SER A 49 -4.72 17.71 -20.37
C SER A 49 -3.92 16.53 -19.81
N PRO A 50 -2.60 16.44 -20.06
CA PRO A 50 -1.76 15.39 -19.47
C PRO A 50 -1.72 15.47 -17.93
N ALA A 51 -2.13 16.63 -17.36
CA ALA A 51 -2.23 16.81 -15.92
C ALA A 51 -3.35 15.97 -15.29
N ALA A 52 -4.39 15.58 -16.04
CA ALA A 52 -5.48 14.76 -15.51
C ALA A 52 -4.97 13.36 -15.09
N SER A 53 -4.21 12.70 -15.97
CA SER A 53 -3.62 11.40 -15.67
C SER A 53 -2.52 11.48 -14.60
N LEU A 54 -1.70 12.55 -14.61
CA LEU A 54 -0.63 12.74 -13.62
C LEU A 54 -1.17 13.05 -12.22
N LEU A 55 -2.28 13.80 -12.11
CA LEU A 55 -2.90 14.10 -10.82
C LEU A 55 -3.79 12.95 -10.32
N GLY A 56 -4.20 12.03 -11.20
CA GLY A 56 -5.02 10.87 -10.83
C GLY A 56 -4.40 9.97 -9.76
N ILE A 57 -3.07 9.85 -9.73
CA ILE A 57 -2.35 9.02 -8.75
C ILE A 57 -2.20 9.70 -7.37
N VAL A 58 -2.28 11.03 -7.32
CA VAL A 58 -2.10 11.82 -6.09
C VAL A 58 -3.07 11.44 -4.97
N PRO A 59 -4.40 11.32 -5.19
CA PRO A 59 -5.31 10.90 -4.13
C PRO A 59 -4.97 9.49 -3.60
N PHE A 60 -4.54 8.56 -4.46
CA PHE A 60 -4.13 7.22 -4.03
C PHE A 60 -2.85 7.25 -3.20
N LEU A 61 -1.88 8.10 -3.55
CA LEU A 61 -0.67 8.30 -2.76
C LEU A 61 -0.97 8.94 -1.40
N LEU A 62 -1.89 9.92 -1.35
CA LEU A 62 -2.31 10.54 -0.10
C LEU A 62 -2.99 9.53 0.82
N VAL A 63 -3.96 8.76 0.31
CA VAL A 63 -4.65 7.74 1.11
C VAL A 63 -3.71 6.60 1.47
N GLY A 64 -2.84 6.17 0.55
CA GLY A 64 -1.83 5.14 0.83
C GLY A 64 -0.81 5.56 1.87
N GLY A 65 -0.38 6.83 1.84
CA GLY A 65 0.46 7.43 2.87
C GLY A 65 -0.25 7.52 4.22
N LEU A 66 -1.52 7.90 4.24
CA LEU A 66 -2.33 7.93 5.45
C LEU A 66 -2.53 6.52 6.04
N ALA A 67 -2.75 5.52 5.19
CA ALA A 67 -2.85 4.12 5.61
C ALA A 67 -1.54 3.63 6.24
N HIS A 68 -0.40 3.87 5.59
CA HIS A 68 0.92 3.52 6.14
C HIS A 68 1.21 4.24 7.46
N TYR A 69 0.89 5.53 7.53
CA TYR A 69 1.02 6.31 8.75
C TYR A 69 0.13 5.78 9.88
N GLY A 70 -1.14 5.49 9.59
CA GLY A 70 -2.08 4.93 10.56
C GLY A 70 -1.65 3.56 11.08
N LEU A 71 -1.10 2.71 10.21
CA LEU A 71 -0.54 1.41 10.60
C LEU A 71 0.68 1.58 11.49
N THR A 72 1.57 2.51 11.15
CA THR A 72 2.76 2.80 11.94
C THR A 72 2.39 3.40 13.30
N LEU A 73 1.36 4.24 13.35
CA LEU A 73 0.83 4.79 14.61
C LEU A 73 0.17 3.72 15.48
N SER A 74 -0.57 2.79 14.88
CA SER A 74 -1.35 1.79 15.62
C SER A 74 -0.53 0.57 16.03
N LEU A 75 0.31 0.06 15.13
CA LEU A 75 1.06 -1.19 15.29
C LEU A 75 2.57 -0.97 15.51
N GLY A 76 3.05 0.27 15.41
CA GLY A 76 4.48 0.61 15.54
C GLY A 76 5.31 0.34 14.28
N GLY A 77 6.61 0.63 14.36
CA GLY A 77 7.54 0.56 13.22
C GLY A 77 7.85 -0.84 12.69
N SER A 78 7.49 -1.90 13.42
CA SER A 78 7.81 -3.30 13.07
C SER A 78 6.59 -4.12 12.63
N TRP A 79 5.46 -3.49 12.32
CA TRP A 79 4.20 -4.19 11.97
C TRP A 79 4.36 -5.16 10.79
N ALA A 80 5.19 -4.80 9.80
CA ALA A 80 5.48 -5.65 8.64
C ALA A 80 6.16 -6.98 9.03
N VAL A 81 7.01 -6.97 10.07
CA VAL A 81 7.68 -8.18 10.57
C VAL A 81 6.64 -9.14 11.15
N SER A 82 5.69 -8.63 11.93
CA SER A 82 4.60 -9.44 12.47
C SER A 82 3.72 -10.03 11.36
N LEU A 83 3.39 -9.24 10.34
CA LEU A 83 2.60 -9.70 9.20
C LEU A 83 3.32 -10.82 8.45
N GLY A 84 4.64 -10.73 8.27
CA GLY A 84 5.47 -11.77 7.67
C GLY A 84 5.48 -13.07 8.47
N VAL A 85 5.54 -12.99 9.81
CA VAL A 85 5.46 -14.17 10.68
C VAL A 85 4.09 -14.84 10.56
N ILE A 86 3.00 -14.06 10.57
CA ILE A 86 1.63 -14.58 10.40
C ILE A 86 1.48 -15.26 9.03
N ALA A 87 1.98 -14.64 7.97
CA ALA A 87 1.95 -15.22 6.62
C ALA A 87 2.73 -16.54 6.56
N ALA A 88 3.93 -16.60 7.14
CA ALA A 88 4.73 -17.83 7.19
C ALA A 88 4.02 -18.97 7.95
N ILE A 89 3.40 -18.66 9.10
CA ILE A 89 2.61 -19.62 9.88
C ILE A 89 1.41 -20.09 9.04
N GLY A 90 0.67 -19.18 8.41
CA GLY A 90 -0.48 -19.49 7.57
C GLY A 90 -0.13 -20.41 6.39
N CYS A 91 0.95 -20.10 5.67
CA CYS A 91 1.46 -20.96 4.60
C CYS A 91 1.87 -22.34 5.13
N GLY A 92 2.52 -22.42 6.30
CA GLY A 92 2.89 -23.68 6.94
C GLY A 92 1.69 -24.56 7.27
N VAL A 93 0.64 -23.96 7.86
CA VAL A 93 -0.62 -24.66 8.17
C VAL A 93 -1.33 -25.12 6.89
N TYR A 94 -1.40 -24.27 5.87
CA TYR A 94 -2.01 -24.61 4.57
C TYR A 94 -1.30 -25.80 3.91
N GLU A 95 0.03 -25.81 3.88
CA GLU A 95 0.80 -26.90 3.30
C GLU A 95 0.60 -28.23 4.04
N LEU A 96 0.51 -28.20 5.37
CA LEU A 96 0.21 -29.39 6.17
C LEU A 96 -1.20 -29.90 5.88
N GLY A 97 -2.22 -29.03 5.90
CA GLY A 97 -3.60 -29.42 5.61
C GLY A 97 -3.78 -29.93 4.18
N ARG A 98 -3.10 -29.32 3.21
CA ARG A 98 -3.09 -29.79 1.81
C ARG A 98 -2.52 -31.20 1.70
N ARG A 99 -1.43 -31.51 2.42
CA ARG A 99 -0.82 -32.86 2.41
C ARG A 99 -1.70 -33.88 3.09
N ASP A 100 -2.30 -33.51 4.21
CA ASP A 100 -3.19 -34.39 4.98
C ASP A 100 -4.45 -34.77 4.18
N GLY A 101 -5.00 -33.82 3.43
CA GLY A 101 -6.11 -34.06 2.50
C GLY A 101 -5.75 -35.02 1.34
N GLN A 102 -4.50 -35.04 0.89
CA GLN A 102 -4.02 -35.97 -0.15
C GLN A 102 -3.66 -37.36 0.41
N ALA A 103 -3.38 -37.48 1.71
CA ALA A 103 -3.02 -38.73 2.37
C ALA A 103 -4.24 -39.54 2.85
N SER A 104 -5.42 -38.92 2.89
CA SER A 104 -6.68 -39.52 3.33
C SER A 104 -7.56 -40.05 2.17
N GLU A 105 -7.12 -39.87 0.93
CA GLU A 105 -7.66 -40.53 -0.29
C GLU A 105 -6.88 -41.81 -0.61
#